data_AF-A0A561DRL1-F1
#
_entry.id   AF-A0A561DRL1-F1
#
_cell.length_a   1.000
_cell.length_b   1.000
_cell.length_c   1.000
_cell.angle_alpha   90.00
_cell.angle_beta   90.00
_cell.angle_gamma   90.00
#
_symmetry.space_group_name_H-M   'P 1'
#
loop_
_entity.id
_entity.type
_entity.pdbx_description
1 polymer ?
#
loop_
_entity_poly.entity_id
_entity_poly.type
_entity_poly.pdbx_seq_one_letter_code
_entity_poly.pdbx_strand_id
1 'polypeptide(L)'
;MPKTKRNLRTGKEIRELFENQGIKYVMISNKIIELYKKGFYEYEVEEINDEGEIVNVLNRVKFDSRNLTLYVGMKFLDKMEFFCYIDEIANFLNMSVKRIKDRIQELQLIKLPMNNQLNKETMQNELLESLRMAQLVRQRGERGFERNRKVKTIRWFTPFDCDLKKVRNKETQKDELKAEKFFMVTIYDLDLFINGILDEHEFALYLYLIQCFDSNDKDKKGIAQTTSKISENLNVINPSVTQRRLDKLVNLRVKDKYCTDENKDFPLIHTRKPENYNHKLTTRQEPSLYYYPIYNDLTLQKIQEVKPDSARTIHENKTDSDSDELDTELLVDTEFHNMDTKVYKTDADFLF
;
A
#
# COMPACT_ATOMS: atom_id res chain seq x y z
N MET A 1 17.24 32.59 32.30
CA MET A 1 16.06 31.71 32.42
C MET A 1 16.37 30.38 31.75
N PRO A 2 16.20 29.24 32.41
CA PRO A 2 16.35 27.94 31.76
C PRO A 2 15.33 27.84 30.63
N LYS A 3 15.78 27.46 29.42
CA LYS A 3 14.88 27.19 28.28
C LYS A 3 13.99 26.02 28.67
N THR A 4 12.71 26.30 28.92
CA THR A 4 11.71 25.25 29.15
C THR A 4 11.70 24.34 27.91
N LYS A 5 12.02 23.06 28.08
CA LYS A 5 11.93 22.08 26.99
C LYS A 5 10.46 21.96 26.59
N ARG A 6 10.19 22.06 25.29
CA ARG A 6 8.87 21.88 24.69
C ARG A 6 8.33 20.48 25.02
N ASN A 7 7.02 20.37 25.20
CA ASN A 7 6.36 19.07 25.29
C ASN A 7 6.15 18.53 23.86
N LEU A 8 6.98 17.58 23.45
CA LEU A 8 6.83 16.89 22.15
C LEU A 8 5.70 15.89 22.25
N ARG A 9 4.83 15.83 21.24
CA ARG A 9 3.78 14.81 21.20
C ARG A 9 4.41 13.43 20.98
N THR A 10 3.86 12.46 21.68
CA THR A 10 4.14 11.03 21.51
C THR A 10 3.41 10.50 20.28
N GLY A 11 3.86 9.35 19.74
CA GLY A 11 3.17 8.70 18.63
C GLY A 11 1.71 8.35 18.94
N LYS A 12 1.42 7.98 20.21
CA LYS A 12 0.05 7.70 20.68
C LYS A 12 -0.84 8.94 20.63
N GLU A 13 -0.36 10.09 21.10
CA GLU A 13 -1.11 11.34 21.03
C GLU A 13 -1.40 11.74 19.57
N ILE A 14 -0.43 11.55 18.66
CA ILE A 14 -0.64 11.81 17.22
C ILE A 14 -1.70 10.86 16.65
N ARG A 15 -1.65 9.58 17.03
CA ARG A 15 -2.61 8.57 16.60
C ARG A 15 -4.04 8.86 17.07
N GLU A 16 -4.21 9.28 18.33
CA GLU A 16 -5.49 9.69 18.90
C GLU A 16 -6.06 10.92 18.18
N LEU A 17 -5.19 11.86 17.78
CA LEU A 17 -5.61 13.03 17.03
C LEU A 17 -6.17 12.68 15.65
N PHE A 18 -5.63 11.67 14.95
CA PHE A 18 -6.24 11.18 13.71
C PHE A 18 -7.66 10.66 13.94
N GLU A 19 -7.90 9.92 15.04
CA GLU A 19 -9.23 9.38 15.35
C GLU A 19 -10.22 10.49 15.66
N ASN A 20 -9.81 11.45 16.49
CA ASN A 20 -10.65 12.58 16.89
C ASN A 20 -11.03 13.48 15.70
N GLN A 21 -10.18 13.55 14.67
CA GLN A 21 -10.46 14.28 13.43
C GLN A 21 -11.15 13.42 12.36
N GLY A 22 -11.47 12.16 12.65
CA GLY A 22 -12.14 11.26 11.71
C GLY A 22 -11.28 10.85 10.52
N ILE A 23 -9.96 10.96 10.60
CA ILE A 23 -9.04 10.56 9.54
C ILE A 23 -8.86 9.04 9.59
N LYS A 24 -9.47 8.35 8.63
CA LYS A 24 -9.50 6.88 8.59
C LYS A 24 -8.59 6.29 7.51
N TYR A 25 -8.36 7.00 6.40
CA TYR A 25 -7.54 6.54 5.28
C TYR A 25 -6.95 7.71 4.48
N VAL A 26 -5.94 7.40 3.67
CA VAL A 26 -5.37 8.28 2.65
C VAL A 26 -5.36 7.59 1.29
N MET A 27 -5.44 8.38 0.23
CA MET A 27 -5.25 7.90 -1.14
C MET A 27 -3.78 8.05 -1.53
N ILE A 28 -3.20 6.98 -2.06
CA ILE A 28 -1.82 6.96 -2.54
C ILE A 28 -1.85 6.74 -4.05
N SER A 29 -1.24 7.65 -4.81
CA SER A 29 -1.13 7.51 -6.27
C SER A 29 -0.30 6.28 -6.65
N ASN A 30 -0.74 5.52 -7.66
CA ASN A 30 -0.01 4.38 -8.21
C ASN A 30 1.39 4.77 -8.73
N LYS A 31 1.58 6.04 -9.11
CA LYS A 31 2.89 6.60 -9.50
C LYS A 31 3.96 6.42 -8.41
N ILE A 32 3.56 6.36 -7.13
CA ILE A 32 4.47 6.12 -6.01
C ILE A 32 4.99 4.67 -6.00
N ILE A 33 4.12 3.71 -6.30
CA ILE A 33 4.51 2.30 -6.42
C ILE A 33 5.31 2.08 -7.70
N GLU A 34 4.99 2.77 -8.79
CA GLU A 34 5.83 2.77 -10.00
C GLU A 34 7.23 3.31 -9.75
N LEU A 35 7.35 4.38 -8.95
CA LEU A 35 8.63 4.92 -8.53
C LEU A 35 9.40 3.90 -7.66
N TYR A 36 8.71 3.22 -6.74
CA TYR A 36 9.31 2.17 -5.93
C TYR A 36 9.79 0.97 -6.76
N LYS A 37 9.04 0.57 -7.79
CA LYS A 37 9.45 -0.45 -8.77
C LYS A 37 10.70 -0.05 -9.53
N LYS A 38 10.87 1.24 -9.84
CA LYS A 38 12.12 1.74 -10.47
C LYS A 38 13.29 1.76 -9.50
N GLY A 39 13.04 1.99 -8.21
CA GLY A 39 14.06 2.02 -7.15
C GLY A 39 14.88 3.31 -7.08
N PHE A 40 14.77 4.20 -8.07
CA PHE A 40 15.42 5.51 -8.12
C PHE A 40 14.61 6.54 -8.93
N TYR A 41 14.96 7.80 -8.74
CA TYR A 41 14.49 8.96 -9.50
C TYR A 41 15.69 9.73 -10.05
N GLU A 42 15.61 10.08 -11.33
CA GLU A 42 16.61 10.92 -12.01
C GLU A 42 16.17 12.38 -11.97
N TYR A 43 17.11 13.27 -11.62
CA TYR A 43 16.88 14.71 -11.55
C TYR A 43 18.11 15.47 -12.04
N GLU A 44 17.88 16.60 -12.69
CA GLU A 44 18.94 17.48 -13.16
C GLU A 44 19.27 18.53 -12.09
N VAL A 45 20.56 18.79 -11.93
CA VAL A 45 21.10 19.86 -11.08
C VAL A 45 22.00 20.73 -11.94
N GLU A 46 21.84 22.04 -11.84
CA GLU A 46 22.79 23.01 -12.40
C GLU A 46 24.04 23.04 -11.52
N GLU A 47 25.18 22.66 -12.09
CA GLU A 47 26.50 22.73 -11.46
C GLU A 47 27.40 23.66 -12.28
N ILE A 48 28.37 24.29 -11.63
CA ILE A 48 29.38 25.12 -12.31
C ILE A 48 30.59 24.22 -12.59
N ASN A 49 30.96 24.06 -13.86
CA ASN A 49 32.15 23.28 -14.22
C ASN A 49 33.45 24.03 -13.90
N ASP A 50 34.60 23.38 -14.07
CA ASP A 50 35.93 23.96 -13.81
C ASP A 50 36.24 25.19 -14.70
N GLU A 51 35.47 25.39 -15.77
CA GLU A 51 35.58 26.50 -16.72
C GLU A 51 34.63 27.66 -16.38
N GLY A 52 33.81 27.53 -15.33
CA GLY A 52 32.86 28.56 -14.88
C GLY A 52 31.50 28.53 -15.60
N GLU A 53 31.23 27.52 -16.41
CA GLU A 53 29.96 27.36 -17.14
C GLU A 53 28.94 26.56 -16.33
N ILE A 54 27.65 26.92 -16.47
CA ILE A 54 26.54 26.18 -15.88
C ILE A 54 26.26 24.94 -16.75
N VAL A 55 26.48 23.76 -16.19
CA VAL A 55 26.20 22.47 -16.80
C VAL A 55 25.07 21.76 -16.05
N ASN A 56 24.19 21.09 -16.78
CA ASN A 56 23.15 20.25 -16.19
C ASN A 56 23.71 18.85 -15.96
N VAL A 57 23.87 18.47 -14.68
CA VAL A 57 24.33 17.15 -14.27
C VAL A 57 23.12 16.29 -13.90
N LEU A 58 23.04 15.11 -14.51
CA LEU A 58 22.00 14.13 -14.20
C LEU A 58 22.38 13.37 -12.93
N ASN A 59 21.66 13.64 -11.84
CA ASN A 59 21.81 12.98 -10.57
C ASN A 59 20.69 11.96 -10.32
N ARG A 60 20.98 11.00 -9.44
CA ARG A 60 20.03 9.94 -9.05
C ARG A 60 19.79 9.96 -7.55
N VAL A 61 18.53 9.87 -7.15
CA VAL A 61 18.12 9.66 -5.75
C VAL A 61 17.40 8.34 -5.61
N LYS A 62 17.74 7.56 -4.59
CA LYS A 62 17.12 6.26 -4.35
C LYS A 62 15.70 6.43 -3.80
N PHE A 63 14.79 5.55 -4.21
CA PHE A 63 13.46 5.42 -3.62
C PHE A 63 13.22 3.96 -3.20
N ASP A 64 13.45 3.67 -1.92
CA ASP A 64 13.31 2.33 -1.32
C ASP A 64 12.14 2.23 -0.34
N SER A 65 12.01 1.09 0.34
CA SER A 65 10.92 0.79 1.27
C SER A 65 10.79 1.82 2.39
N ARG A 66 11.91 2.42 2.79
CA ARG A 66 12.01 3.43 3.84
C ARG A 66 11.41 4.74 3.38
N ASN A 67 11.72 5.15 2.15
CA ASN A 67 11.14 6.32 1.50
C ASN A 67 9.63 6.15 1.28
N LEU A 68 9.21 4.96 0.81
CA LEU A 68 7.80 4.64 0.64
C LEU A 68 7.02 4.73 1.95
N THR A 69 7.54 4.10 3.01
CA THR A 69 6.90 4.09 4.35
C THR A 69 6.78 5.49 4.93
N LEU A 70 7.87 6.27 4.85
CA LEU A 70 7.86 7.66 5.28
C LEU A 70 6.84 8.48 4.48
N TYR A 71 6.80 8.33 3.15
CA TYR A 71 5.86 9.07 2.31
C TYR A 71 4.40 8.77 2.68
N VAL A 72 4.05 7.50 2.91
CA VAL A 72 2.70 7.12 3.36
C VAL A 72 2.37 7.76 4.72
N GLY A 73 3.29 7.68 5.69
CA GLY A 73 3.14 8.34 6.98
C GLY A 73 2.95 9.86 6.87
N MET A 74 3.71 10.50 5.97
CA MET A 74 3.58 11.93 5.68
C MET A 74 2.21 12.28 5.08
N LYS A 75 1.61 11.43 4.24
CA LYS A 75 0.27 11.66 3.70
C LYS A 75 -0.81 11.68 4.79
N PHE A 76 -0.65 10.89 5.86
CA PHE A 76 -1.54 10.98 7.03
C PHE A 76 -1.34 12.28 7.79
N LEU A 77 -0.09 12.64 8.10
CA LEU A 77 0.25 13.88 8.80
C LEU A 77 -0.23 15.15 8.05
N ASP A 78 -0.22 15.11 6.72
CA ASP A 78 -0.69 16.21 5.86
C ASP A 78 -2.19 16.51 6.01
N LYS A 79 -3.02 15.48 6.25
CA LYS A 79 -4.49 15.62 6.40
C LYS A 79 -4.91 16.46 7.60
N MET A 80 -4.05 16.55 8.61
CA MET A 80 -4.32 17.25 9.86
C MET A 80 -3.79 18.70 9.88
N GLU A 81 -3.24 19.18 8.75
CA GLU A 81 -2.41 20.39 8.72
C GLU A 81 -1.33 20.38 9.81
N PHE A 82 -0.80 19.20 10.13
CA PHE A 82 -0.12 19.00 11.40
C PHE A 82 1.25 19.67 11.41
N PHE A 83 1.45 20.58 12.37
CA PHE A 83 2.73 21.19 12.65
C PHE A 83 3.60 20.22 13.46
N CYS A 84 4.31 19.34 12.77
CA CYS A 84 5.17 18.33 13.35
C CYS A 84 6.64 18.77 13.32
N TYR A 85 7.32 18.65 14.46
CA TYR A 85 8.78 18.61 14.47
C TYR A 85 9.26 17.27 13.93
N ILE A 86 10.50 17.23 13.44
CA ILE A 86 11.12 16.00 12.94
C ILE A 86 11.12 14.91 14.04
N ASP A 87 11.31 15.30 15.30
CA ASP A 87 11.24 14.41 16.45
C ASP A 87 9.85 13.78 16.65
N GLU A 88 8.77 14.53 16.36
CA GLU A 88 7.40 14.01 16.45
C GLU A 88 7.08 13.05 15.30
N ILE A 89 7.57 13.34 14.08
CA ILE A 89 7.49 12.41 12.94
C ILE A 89 8.24 11.11 13.25
N ALA A 90 9.45 11.24 13.80
CA ALA A 90 10.29 10.12 14.22
C ALA A 90 9.59 9.26 15.28
N ASN A 91 9.01 9.87 16.31
CA ASN A 91 8.24 9.18 17.34
C ASN A 91 7.00 8.49 16.78
N PHE A 92 6.27 9.15 15.87
CA PHE A 92 5.05 8.59 15.27
C PHE A 92 5.37 7.37 14.40
N LEU A 93 6.38 7.45 13.54
CA LEU A 93 6.76 6.37 12.64
C LEU A 93 7.69 5.34 13.28
N ASN A 94 8.02 5.50 14.56
CA ASN A 94 8.98 4.66 15.27
C ASN A 94 10.34 4.54 14.54
N MET A 95 10.85 5.68 14.04
CA MET A 95 12.09 5.79 13.29
C MET A 95 13.06 6.75 13.98
N SER A 96 14.37 6.64 13.71
CA SER A 96 15.32 7.60 14.25
C SER A 96 15.23 8.97 13.57
N VAL A 97 15.43 10.05 14.34
CA VAL A 97 15.42 11.44 13.83
C VAL A 97 16.40 11.65 12.68
N LYS A 98 17.62 11.09 12.77
CA LYS A 98 18.62 11.13 11.70
C LYS A 98 18.04 10.56 10.40
N ARG A 99 17.42 9.38 10.50
CA ARG A 99 16.85 8.69 9.36
C ARG A 99 15.68 9.46 8.74
N ILE A 100 14.82 10.07 9.55
CA ILE A 100 13.75 10.94 9.03
C ILE A 100 14.33 12.13 8.26
N LYS A 101 15.37 12.81 8.80
CA LYS A 101 16.02 13.94 8.12
C LYS A 101 16.56 13.56 6.75
N ASP A 102 17.37 12.49 6.70
CA ASP A 102 18.01 12.04 5.47
C ASP A 102 16.96 11.68 4.41
N ARG A 103 15.89 10.97 4.80
CA ARG A 103 14.83 10.54 3.87
C ARG A 103 13.91 11.67 3.45
N ILE A 104 13.61 12.63 4.32
CA ILE A 104 12.86 13.84 3.93
C ILE A 104 13.63 14.60 2.84
N GLN A 105 14.95 14.74 2.97
CA GLN A 105 15.78 15.39 1.95
C GLN A 105 15.70 14.65 0.61
N GLU A 106 15.79 13.30 0.62
CA GLU A 106 15.60 12.48 -0.59
C GLU A 106 14.21 12.71 -1.21
N LEU A 107 13.14 12.69 -0.42
CA LEU A 107 11.77 12.90 -0.88
C LEU A 107 11.53 14.33 -1.43
N GLN A 108 12.28 15.33 -0.97
CA GLN A 108 12.22 16.69 -1.51
C GLN A 108 12.83 16.79 -2.91
N LEU A 109 13.78 15.95 -3.27
CA LEU A 109 14.40 15.94 -4.60
C LEU A 109 13.46 15.36 -5.67
N ILE A 110 12.55 14.48 -5.25
CA ILE A 110 11.68 13.75 -6.17
C ILE A 110 10.47 14.59 -6.57
N LYS A 111 10.32 14.83 -7.88
CA LYS A 111 9.19 15.55 -8.47
C LYS A 111 8.42 14.64 -9.42
N LEU A 112 7.12 14.50 -9.22
CA LEU A 112 6.25 13.72 -10.10
C LEU A 112 5.19 14.61 -10.74
N PRO A 113 4.76 14.30 -11.99
CA PRO A 113 3.72 15.06 -12.66
C PRO A 113 2.34 14.80 -12.03
N MET A 114 1.54 15.85 -11.85
CA MET A 114 0.14 15.79 -11.43
C MET A 114 -0.72 16.72 -12.29
N ASN A 115 -2.00 16.41 -12.44
CA ASN A 115 -2.93 17.15 -13.31
C ASN A 115 -3.91 18.07 -12.57
N ASN A 116 -3.69 18.33 -11.28
CA ASN A 116 -4.59 19.11 -10.45
C ASN A 116 -3.84 20.01 -9.48
N GLN A 117 -4.56 20.92 -8.84
CA GLN A 117 -4.06 21.67 -7.69
C GLN A 117 -5.21 22.05 -6.76
N LEU A 118 -4.89 22.24 -5.48
CA LEU A 118 -5.82 22.82 -4.52
C LEU A 118 -5.88 24.34 -4.75
N ASN A 119 -7.06 24.84 -5.11
CA ASN A 119 -7.35 26.26 -5.10
C ASN A 119 -7.52 26.73 -3.65
N LYS A 120 -6.66 27.66 -3.21
CA LYS A 120 -6.62 28.09 -1.80
C LYS A 120 -7.80 28.98 -1.39
N GLU A 121 -8.46 29.62 -2.36
CA GLU A 121 -9.59 30.50 -2.08
C GLU A 121 -10.87 29.69 -1.89
N THR A 122 -11.10 28.70 -2.77
CA THR A 122 -12.29 27.85 -2.73
C THR A 122 -12.11 26.62 -1.84
N MET A 123 -10.86 26.29 -1.47
CA MET A 123 -10.49 25.04 -0.81
C MET A 123 -10.92 23.79 -1.59
N GLN A 124 -11.08 23.92 -2.91
CA GLN A 124 -11.45 22.84 -3.82
C GLN A 124 -10.31 22.53 -4.78
N ASN A 125 -10.20 21.26 -5.17
CA ASN A 125 -9.26 20.88 -6.22
C ASN A 125 -9.79 21.32 -7.58
N GLU A 126 -8.89 21.78 -8.45
CA GLU A 126 -9.15 22.14 -9.83
C GLU A 126 -8.23 21.36 -10.77
N LEU A 127 -8.72 21.04 -11.97
CA LEU A 127 -7.91 20.43 -13.01
C LEU A 127 -7.03 21.49 -13.67
N LEU A 128 -5.79 21.11 -13.95
CA LEU A 128 -4.84 21.94 -14.67
C LEU A 128 -4.94 21.67 -16.18
N GLU A 129 -4.72 22.71 -16.99
CA GLU A 129 -4.60 22.58 -18.44
C GLU A 129 -3.34 21.81 -18.86
N SER A 130 -2.29 21.85 -18.02
CA SER A 130 -1.03 21.15 -18.24
C SER A 130 -0.56 20.42 -16.97
N LEU A 131 0.23 19.37 -17.15
CA LEU A 131 0.81 18.63 -16.02
C LEU A 131 1.79 19.54 -15.27
N ARG A 132 1.64 19.57 -13.95
CA ARG A 132 2.54 20.27 -13.05
C ARG A 132 3.45 19.28 -12.34
N MET A 133 4.74 19.59 -12.24
CA MET A 133 5.68 18.82 -11.44
C MET A 133 5.54 19.21 -9.95
N ALA A 134 5.16 18.26 -9.11
CA ALA A 134 5.05 18.44 -7.66
C ALA A 134 6.04 17.56 -6.91
N GLN A 135 6.69 18.13 -5.90
CA GLN A 135 7.59 17.39 -5.02
C GLN A 135 6.79 16.42 -4.13
N LEU A 136 7.38 15.29 -3.75
CA LEU A 136 6.70 14.37 -2.83
C LEU A 136 6.52 14.98 -1.45
N VAL A 137 7.55 15.67 -0.94
CA VAL A 137 7.52 16.40 0.33
C VAL A 137 8.04 17.81 0.11
N ARG A 138 7.39 18.80 0.75
CA ARG A 138 7.88 20.17 0.84
C ARG A 138 7.98 20.62 2.29
N GLN A 139 8.82 21.62 2.51
CA GLN A 139 8.87 22.37 3.75
C GLN A 139 8.37 23.79 3.53
N ARG A 140 7.69 24.33 4.54
CA ARG A 140 7.33 25.74 4.63
C ARG A 140 7.67 26.24 6.03
N GLY A 141 8.38 27.36 6.10
CA GLY A 141 8.56 28.08 7.36
C GLY A 141 7.24 28.74 7.75
N GLU A 142 6.72 28.41 8.92
CA GLU A 142 5.49 28.99 9.45
C GLU A 142 5.72 29.58 10.85
N ARG A 143 4.84 30.51 11.25
CA ARG A 143 4.83 31.06 12.61
C ARG A 143 3.84 30.24 13.43
N GLY A 144 4.36 29.30 14.21
CA GLY A 144 3.56 28.55 15.18
C GLY A 144 3.33 29.36 16.45
N PHE A 145 2.40 28.91 17.29
CA PHE A 145 2.19 29.43 18.63
C PHE A 145 2.46 28.32 19.65
N GLU A 146 3.33 28.60 20.61
CA GLU A 146 3.62 27.71 21.73
C GLU A 146 3.41 28.48 23.04
N ARG A 147 2.46 28.03 23.88
CA ARG A 147 2.14 28.64 25.19
C ARG A 147 2.10 30.18 25.12
N ASN A 148 1.35 30.71 24.15
CA ASN A 148 1.18 32.15 23.86
C ASN A 148 2.41 32.89 23.31
N ARG A 149 3.43 32.20 22.80
CA ARG A 149 4.59 32.80 22.11
C ARG A 149 4.65 32.38 20.64
N LYS A 150 4.97 33.35 19.76
CA LYS A 150 5.23 33.08 18.34
C LYS A 150 6.59 32.40 18.19
N VAL A 151 6.62 31.22 17.60
CA VAL A 151 7.85 30.45 17.34
C VAL A 151 7.94 30.17 15.83
N LYS A 152 9.13 30.35 15.24
CA LYS A 152 9.37 29.87 13.87
C LYS A 152 9.35 28.34 13.89
N THR A 153 8.40 27.74 13.18
CA THR A 153 8.28 26.30 13.01
C THR A 153 8.44 25.93 11.55
N ILE A 154 8.80 24.67 11.30
CA ILE A 154 8.83 24.10 9.95
C ILE A 154 7.59 23.22 9.83
N ARG A 155 6.78 23.45 8.79
CA ARG A 155 5.71 22.55 8.39
C ARG A 155 6.20 21.71 7.23
N TRP A 156 6.13 20.40 7.38
CA TRP A 156 6.33 19.43 6.32
C TRP A 156 4.97 19.04 5.75
N PHE A 157 4.84 18.98 4.43
CA PHE A 157 3.56 18.70 3.76
C PHE A 157 3.79 17.99 2.42
N THR A 158 2.76 17.34 1.90
CA THR A 158 2.85 16.52 0.67
C THR A 158 2.06 17.15 -0.48
N PRO A 159 2.66 18.04 -1.30
CA PRO A 159 1.93 18.72 -2.35
C PRO A 159 1.61 17.83 -3.56
N PHE A 160 2.27 16.67 -3.69
CA PHE A 160 1.94 15.69 -4.70
C PHE A 160 0.68 14.91 -4.29
N ASP A 161 -0.33 14.90 -5.17
CA ASP A 161 -1.57 14.18 -4.96
C ASP A 161 -1.95 13.30 -6.16
N CYS A 162 -3.01 12.51 -6.01
CA CYS A 162 -3.52 11.65 -7.07
C CYS A 162 -4.01 12.49 -8.25
N ASP A 163 -3.90 11.96 -9.47
CA ASP A 163 -4.51 12.59 -10.64
C ASP A 163 -6.04 12.57 -10.48
N LEU A 164 -6.71 13.59 -11.02
CA LEU A 164 -8.16 13.70 -11.02
C LEU A 164 -8.73 13.56 -12.43
N LYS A 165 -9.97 13.12 -12.55
CA LYS A 165 -10.80 13.18 -13.76
C LYS A 165 -12.15 13.80 -13.47
N LYS A 166 -12.77 14.38 -14.49
CA LYS A 166 -14.20 14.72 -14.45
C LYS A 166 -15.03 13.46 -14.62
N VAL A 167 -15.98 13.25 -13.72
CA VAL A 167 -16.99 12.19 -13.80
C VAL A 167 -18.35 12.84 -13.61
N ARG A 168 -19.27 12.60 -14.53
CA ARG A 168 -20.65 13.05 -14.37
C ARG A 168 -21.33 12.21 -13.30
N ASN A 169 -21.79 12.88 -12.24
CA ASN A 169 -22.61 12.23 -11.21
C ASN A 169 -23.93 11.79 -11.84
N LYS A 170 -24.31 10.52 -11.65
CA LYS A 170 -25.52 9.95 -12.25
C LYS A 170 -26.80 10.56 -11.69
N GLU A 171 -26.81 10.91 -10.41
CA GLU A 171 -27.97 11.44 -9.68
C GLU A 171 -28.12 12.94 -9.90
N THR A 172 -27.03 13.70 -9.76
CA THR A 172 -27.08 15.17 -9.84
C THR A 172 -26.85 15.70 -11.25
N GLN A 173 -26.41 14.85 -12.19
CA GLN A 173 -26.03 15.20 -13.57
C GLN A 173 -24.93 16.27 -13.68
N LYS A 174 -24.28 16.63 -12.57
CA LYS A 174 -23.17 17.58 -12.50
C LYS A 174 -21.82 16.88 -12.65
N ASP A 175 -20.86 17.60 -13.19
CA ASP A 175 -19.48 17.13 -13.25
C ASP A 175 -18.82 17.23 -11.87
N GLU A 176 -18.24 16.13 -11.42
CA GLU A 176 -17.47 16.05 -10.19
C GLU A 176 -16.03 15.60 -10.50
N LEU A 177 -15.07 16.09 -9.72
CA LEU A 177 -13.70 15.61 -9.82
C LEU A 177 -13.50 14.38 -8.94
N LYS A 178 -13.01 13.29 -9.54
CA LYS A 178 -12.70 12.04 -8.83
C LYS A 178 -11.26 11.64 -9.08
N ALA A 179 -10.60 11.14 -8.04
CA ALA A 179 -9.24 10.62 -8.16
C ALA A 179 -9.16 9.41 -9.10
N GLU A 180 -8.02 9.24 -9.76
CA GLU A 180 -7.71 8.11 -10.62
C GLU A 180 -6.41 7.43 -10.21
N LYS A 181 -6.31 6.12 -10.53
CA LYS A 181 -5.08 5.34 -10.41
C LYS A 181 -4.42 5.52 -9.04
N PHE A 182 -5.20 5.27 -7.99
CA PHE A 182 -4.76 5.31 -6.61
C PHE A 182 -5.16 4.00 -5.94
N PHE A 183 -4.59 3.78 -4.76
CA PHE A 183 -5.07 2.79 -3.81
C PHE A 183 -5.24 3.42 -2.44
N MET A 184 -6.13 2.87 -1.63
CA MET A 184 -6.40 3.39 -0.28
C MET A 184 -5.58 2.66 0.78
N VAL A 185 -4.93 3.44 1.64
CA VAL A 185 -4.23 2.95 2.83
C VAL A 185 -4.98 3.46 4.05
N THR A 186 -5.41 2.56 4.92
CA THR A 186 -6.09 2.93 6.17
C THR A 186 -5.07 3.25 7.26
N ILE A 187 -5.47 4.00 8.28
CA ILE A 187 -4.59 4.25 9.43
C ILE A 187 -4.21 2.95 10.13
N TYR A 188 -5.08 1.94 10.08
CA TYR A 188 -4.85 0.62 10.66
C TYR A 188 -3.81 -0.19 9.87
N ASP A 189 -3.74 -0.01 8.55
CA ASP A 189 -2.65 -0.56 7.75
C ASP A 189 -1.30 0.04 8.19
N LEU A 190 -1.26 1.36 8.41
CA LEU A 190 -0.06 2.06 8.89
C LEU A 190 0.32 1.62 10.32
N ASP A 191 -0.67 1.34 11.18
CA ASP A 191 -0.44 0.84 12.54
C ASP A 191 0.32 -0.50 12.54
N LEU A 192 0.19 -1.33 11.51
CA LEU A 192 0.99 -2.56 11.37
C LEU A 192 2.49 -2.28 11.33
N PHE A 193 2.89 -1.19 10.68
CA PHE A 193 4.28 -0.74 10.66
C PHE A 193 4.66 -0.04 11.97
N ILE A 194 3.86 0.92 12.43
CA ILE A 194 4.18 1.73 13.63
C ILE A 194 4.36 0.84 14.86
N ASN A 195 3.51 -0.18 15.00
CA ASN A 195 3.54 -1.13 16.13
C ASN A 195 4.57 -2.25 15.94
N GLY A 196 5.36 -2.24 14.86
CA GLY A 196 6.41 -3.22 14.59
C GLY A 196 5.92 -4.63 14.22
N ILE A 197 4.65 -4.77 13.82
CA ILE A 197 4.10 -6.04 13.31
C ILE A 197 4.74 -6.37 11.95
N LEU A 198 4.89 -5.35 11.10
CA LEU A 198 5.58 -5.41 9.82
C LEU A 198 6.85 -4.55 9.86
N ASP A 199 7.94 -5.08 9.31
CA ASP A 199 9.11 -4.26 8.98
C ASP A 199 8.87 -3.40 7.73
N GLU A 200 9.80 -2.51 7.39
CA GLU A 200 9.66 -1.59 6.25
C GLU A 200 9.49 -2.32 4.90
N HIS A 201 10.17 -3.45 4.73
CA HIS A 201 10.13 -4.21 3.47
C HIS A 201 8.86 -5.04 3.36
N GLU A 202 8.39 -5.61 4.47
CA GLU A 202 7.13 -6.31 4.58
C GLU A 202 5.95 -5.36 4.40
N PHE A 203 6.01 -4.16 5.00
CA PHE A 203 5.02 -3.11 4.79
C PHE A 203 4.99 -2.64 3.34
N ALA A 204 6.16 -2.42 2.71
CA ALA A 204 6.23 -2.08 1.29
C ALA A 204 5.64 -3.18 0.38
N LEU A 205 5.91 -4.45 0.67
CA LEU A 205 5.28 -5.58 -0.02
C LEU A 205 3.76 -5.58 0.19
N TYR A 206 3.29 -5.36 1.42
CA TYR A 206 1.85 -5.27 1.72
C TYR A 206 1.16 -4.15 0.93
N LEU A 207 1.73 -2.94 0.90
CA LEU A 207 1.23 -1.81 0.10
C LEU A 207 1.21 -2.12 -1.40
N TYR A 208 2.23 -2.81 -1.90
CA TYR A 208 2.26 -3.26 -3.29
C TYR A 208 1.12 -4.24 -3.61
N LEU A 209 0.78 -5.15 -2.70
CA LEU A 209 -0.33 -6.09 -2.87
C LEU A 209 -1.68 -5.37 -2.80
N ILE A 210 -1.84 -4.37 -1.92
CA ILE A 210 -3.01 -3.47 -1.93
C ILE A 210 -3.15 -2.79 -3.28
N GLN A 211 -2.07 -2.19 -3.80
CA GLN A 211 -2.09 -1.51 -5.11
C GLN A 211 -2.47 -2.46 -6.26
N CYS A 212 -1.94 -3.68 -6.27
CA CYS A 212 -2.26 -4.67 -7.31
C CYS A 212 -3.69 -5.19 -7.23
N PHE A 213 -4.28 -5.18 -6.04
CA PHE A 213 -5.65 -5.60 -5.82
C PHE A 213 -6.66 -4.48 -6.15
N ASP A 214 -6.36 -3.24 -5.75
CA ASP A 214 -7.21 -2.05 -5.91
C ASP A 214 -7.07 -1.39 -7.30
N SER A 215 -6.26 -1.96 -8.20
CA SER A 215 -6.02 -1.39 -9.52
C SER A 215 -7.24 -1.48 -10.45
N ASN A 216 -8.21 -0.58 -10.26
CA ASN A 216 -9.36 -0.31 -11.15
C ASN A 216 -10.19 -1.53 -11.59
N ASP A 217 -10.05 -2.68 -10.95
CA ASP A 217 -10.83 -3.85 -11.29
C ASP A 217 -12.21 -3.72 -10.66
N LYS A 218 -13.22 -3.48 -11.49
CA LYS A 218 -14.63 -3.45 -11.06
C LYS A 218 -15.03 -4.75 -10.36
N ASP A 219 -14.37 -5.86 -10.69
CA ASP A 219 -14.66 -7.17 -10.12
C ASP A 219 -13.76 -7.51 -8.93
N LYS A 220 -12.74 -6.69 -8.64
CA LYS A 220 -11.71 -6.94 -7.61
C LYS A 220 -11.15 -8.37 -7.68
N LYS A 221 -10.88 -8.90 -8.89
CA LYS A 221 -10.29 -10.23 -9.08
C LYS A 221 -8.81 -10.24 -8.68
N GLY A 222 -8.17 -9.07 -8.69
CA GLY A 222 -6.75 -8.92 -8.46
C GLY A 222 -5.91 -9.51 -9.61
N ILE A 223 -4.59 -9.45 -9.48
CA ILE A 223 -3.66 -9.94 -10.51
C ILE A 223 -2.90 -11.14 -9.93
N ALA A 224 -3.00 -12.30 -10.60
CA ALA A 224 -2.18 -13.45 -10.24
C ALA A 224 -0.72 -13.20 -10.60
N GLN A 225 0.19 -13.34 -9.65
CA GLN A 225 1.61 -13.07 -9.85
C GLN A 225 2.47 -14.20 -9.31
N THR A 226 3.59 -14.47 -9.98
CA THR A 226 4.62 -15.38 -9.47
C THR A 226 5.49 -14.65 -8.45
N THR A 227 6.14 -15.40 -7.56
CA THR A 227 7.03 -14.81 -6.56
C THR A 227 8.22 -14.11 -7.21
N SER A 228 8.77 -14.66 -8.30
CA SER A 228 9.83 -14.00 -9.07
C SER A 228 9.37 -12.66 -9.63
N LYS A 229 8.14 -12.56 -10.15
CA LYS A 229 7.63 -11.30 -10.70
C LYS A 229 7.43 -10.24 -9.62
N ILE A 230 6.94 -10.66 -8.44
CA ILE A 230 6.86 -9.78 -7.28
C ILE A 230 8.27 -9.34 -6.86
N SER A 231 9.23 -10.26 -6.80
CA SER A 231 10.61 -9.97 -6.43
C SER A 231 11.26 -8.94 -7.37
N GLU A 232 11.05 -9.10 -8.68
CA GLU A 232 11.49 -8.15 -9.72
C GLU A 232 10.86 -6.77 -9.47
N ASN A 233 9.54 -6.70 -9.31
CA ASN A 233 8.83 -5.44 -9.08
C ASN A 233 9.20 -4.75 -7.75
N LEU A 234 9.69 -5.49 -6.76
CA LEU A 234 10.14 -4.94 -5.48
C LEU A 234 11.65 -4.70 -5.41
N ASN A 235 12.38 -4.88 -6.52
CA ASN A 235 13.85 -4.79 -6.58
C ASN A 235 14.55 -5.70 -5.55
N VAL A 236 14.00 -6.89 -5.32
CA VAL A 236 14.59 -7.91 -4.45
C VAL A 236 15.30 -8.93 -5.33
N ILE A 237 16.63 -8.97 -5.24
CA ILE A 237 17.48 -9.84 -6.07
C ILE A 237 17.13 -11.32 -5.92
N ASN A 238 16.81 -11.75 -4.69
CA ASN A 238 16.57 -13.15 -4.38
C ASN A 238 15.08 -13.42 -4.14
N PRO A 239 14.38 -14.13 -5.06
CA PRO A 239 12.96 -14.47 -4.91
C PRO A 239 12.61 -15.21 -3.61
N SER A 240 13.54 -15.98 -3.03
CA SER A 240 13.29 -16.66 -1.74
C SER A 240 13.06 -15.69 -0.58
N VAL A 241 13.67 -14.50 -0.62
CA VAL A 241 13.42 -13.44 0.38
C VAL A 241 11.99 -12.91 0.23
N THR A 242 11.54 -12.74 -1.01
CA THR A 242 10.16 -12.34 -1.33
C THR A 242 9.19 -13.43 -0.89
N GLN A 243 9.48 -14.71 -1.17
CA GLN A 243 8.67 -15.84 -0.72
C GLN A 243 8.49 -15.84 0.80
N ARG A 244 9.58 -15.75 1.56
CA ARG A 244 9.53 -15.74 3.04
C ARG A 244 8.68 -14.60 3.57
N ARG A 245 8.75 -13.42 2.94
CA ARG A 245 7.93 -12.26 3.32
C ARG A 245 6.45 -12.51 2.98
N LEU A 246 6.16 -13.06 1.80
CA LEU A 246 4.81 -13.46 1.41
C LEU A 246 4.23 -14.49 2.39
N ASP A 247 4.98 -15.53 2.73
CA ASP A 247 4.56 -16.56 3.69
C ASP A 247 4.25 -15.95 5.06
N LYS A 248 5.07 -14.99 5.52
CA LYS A 248 4.77 -14.23 6.75
C LYS A 248 3.45 -13.48 6.62
N LEU A 249 3.25 -12.70 5.55
CA LEU A 249 2.03 -11.91 5.37
C LEU A 249 0.77 -12.77 5.23
N VAL A 250 0.87 -13.95 4.62
CA VAL A 250 -0.24 -14.91 4.48
C VAL A 250 -0.59 -15.57 5.81
N ASN A 251 0.41 -15.91 6.63
CA ASN A 251 0.20 -16.54 7.93
C ASN A 251 -0.09 -15.53 9.05
N LEU A 252 0.15 -14.24 8.81
CA LEU A 252 -0.06 -13.21 9.81
C LEU A 252 -1.55 -12.96 10.04
N ARG A 253 -1.96 -13.04 11.30
CA ARG A 253 -3.32 -12.71 11.75
C ARG A 253 -3.27 -11.44 12.59
N VAL A 254 -4.21 -10.53 12.32
CA VAL A 254 -4.28 -9.20 12.93
C VAL A 254 -5.66 -9.00 13.55
N LYS A 255 -5.71 -8.32 14.70
CA LYS A 255 -6.98 -7.93 15.31
C LYS A 255 -7.49 -6.66 14.65
N ASP A 256 -8.74 -6.70 14.19
CA ASP A 256 -9.41 -5.50 13.67
C ASP A 256 -9.95 -4.67 14.84
N LYS A 257 -9.76 -3.34 14.80
CA LYS A 257 -10.33 -2.42 15.79
C LYS A 257 -11.86 -2.49 15.83
N TYR A 258 -12.50 -2.80 14.70
CA TYR A 258 -13.95 -2.96 14.63
C TYR A 258 -14.45 -4.32 15.15
N CYS A 259 -13.56 -5.18 15.65
CA CYS A 259 -13.97 -6.44 16.23
C CYS A 259 -14.23 -6.30 17.73
N THR A 260 -15.45 -6.62 18.15
CA THR A 260 -15.86 -6.60 19.56
C THR A 260 -15.50 -7.89 20.31
N ASP A 261 -15.14 -8.94 19.58
CA ASP A 261 -14.70 -10.21 20.16
C ASP A 261 -13.17 -10.23 20.24
N GLU A 262 -12.63 -10.22 21.46
CA GLU A 262 -11.19 -10.21 21.71
C GLU A 262 -10.46 -11.43 21.12
N ASN A 263 -11.17 -12.53 20.84
CA ASN A 263 -10.58 -13.77 20.31
C ASN A 263 -10.62 -13.87 18.79
N LYS A 264 -11.24 -12.93 18.10
CA LYS A 264 -11.39 -12.99 16.65
C LYS A 264 -10.28 -12.20 15.97
N ASP A 265 -9.43 -12.92 15.24
CA ASP A 265 -8.38 -12.38 14.41
C ASP A 265 -8.72 -12.54 12.92
N PHE A 266 -8.10 -11.70 12.10
CA PHE A 266 -8.31 -11.66 10.66
C PHE A 266 -7.00 -11.95 9.95
N PRO A 267 -6.98 -12.81 8.91
CA PRO A 267 -5.79 -12.93 8.08
C PRO A 267 -5.43 -11.56 7.50
N LEU A 268 -4.14 -11.24 7.35
CA LEU A 268 -3.72 -10.02 6.69
C LEU A 268 -3.94 -10.13 5.17
N ILE A 269 -3.53 -11.27 4.61
CA ILE A 269 -3.63 -11.60 3.18
C ILE A 269 -4.21 -13.00 3.02
N HIS A 270 -5.11 -13.17 2.05
CA HIS A 270 -5.57 -14.47 1.58
C HIS A 270 -5.00 -14.78 0.20
N THR A 271 -4.66 -16.03 -0.09
CA THR A 271 -4.16 -16.46 -1.40
C THR A 271 -5.11 -17.39 -2.10
N ARG A 272 -5.33 -17.17 -3.41
CA ARG A 272 -6.10 -18.09 -4.27
C ARG A 272 -5.26 -18.58 -5.44
N LYS A 273 -5.42 -19.86 -5.77
CA LYS A 273 -4.78 -20.48 -6.93
C LYS A 273 -5.58 -20.18 -8.21
N PRO A 274 -4.95 -19.72 -9.30
CA PRO A 274 -5.58 -19.67 -10.62
C PRO A 274 -5.81 -21.08 -11.16
N GLU A 275 -6.71 -21.22 -12.13
CA GLU A 275 -7.09 -22.52 -12.73
C GLU A 275 -5.88 -23.29 -13.28
N ASN A 276 -4.91 -22.58 -13.86
CA ASN A 276 -3.69 -23.18 -14.42
C ASN A 276 -2.58 -23.46 -13.39
N TYR A 277 -2.81 -23.25 -12.08
CA TYR A 277 -1.80 -23.42 -11.04
C TYR A 277 -1.19 -24.82 -11.02
N ASN A 278 -2.05 -25.85 -10.99
CA ASN A 278 -1.60 -27.24 -10.95
C ASN A 278 -0.89 -27.65 -12.25
N HIS A 279 -1.35 -27.14 -13.40
CA HIS A 279 -0.68 -27.38 -14.68
C HIS A 279 0.73 -26.78 -14.71
N LYS A 280 0.93 -25.58 -14.15
CA LYS A 280 2.27 -24.98 -14.03
C LYS A 280 3.18 -25.80 -13.12
N LEU A 281 2.67 -26.28 -11.99
CA LEU A 281 3.42 -27.17 -11.10
C LEU A 281 3.86 -28.46 -11.80
N THR A 282 2.96 -29.14 -12.51
CA THR A 282 3.28 -30.40 -13.19
C THR A 282 4.25 -30.22 -14.37
N THR A 283 4.19 -29.07 -15.04
CA THR A 283 5.11 -28.69 -16.12
C THR A 283 6.42 -28.04 -15.62
N ARG A 284 6.68 -28.04 -14.31
CA ARG A 284 7.87 -27.45 -13.66
C ARG A 284 8.06 -25.95 -13.95
N GLN A 285 6.96 -25.23 -14.19
CA GLN A 285 6.94 -23.77 -14.28
C GLN A 285 6.60 -23.15 -12.92
N GLU A 286 7.10 -21.94 -12.66
CA GLU A 286 6.75 -21.21 -11.44
C GLU A 286 5.25 -20.85 -11.45
N PRO A 287 4.46 -21.31 -10.46
CA PRO A 287 3.05 -21.01 -10.42
C PRO A 287 2.80 -19.58 -9.91
N SER A 288 1.69 -19.00 -10.35
CA SER A 288 1.24 -17.67 -9.93
C SER A 288 0.11 -17.79 -8.91
N LEU A 289 0.00 -16.84 -7.98
CA LEU A 289 -1.09 -16.77 -6.99
C LEU A 289 -1.79 -15.42 -7.04
N TYR A 290 -3.09 -15.41 -6.77
CA TYR A 290 -3.80 -14.19 -6.40
C TYR A 290 -3.52 -13.87 -4.93
N TYR A 291 -3.18 -12.63 -4.64
CA TYR A 291 -2.98 -12.13 -3.27
C TYR A 291 -4.07 -11.11 -2.95
N TYR A 292 -4.89 -11.43 -1.97
CA TYR A 292 -6.05 -10.63 -1.55
C TYR A 292 -5.76 -9.99 -0.20
N PRO A 293 -5.57 -8.65 -0.10
CA PRO A 293 -5.31 -7.94 1.14
C PRO A 293 -6.60 -7.79 1.95
N ILE A 294 -7.08 -8.92 2.51
CA ILE A 294 -8.40 -9.05 3.12
C ILE A 294 -8.61 -8.06 4.28
N TYR A 295 -7.57 -7.79 5.06
CA TYR A 295 -7.65 -6.84 6.16
C TYR A 295 -7.96 -5.42 5.67
N ASN A 296 -7.20 -4.91 4.70
CA ASN A 296 -7.44 -3.59 4.10
C ASN A 296 -8.83 -3.49 3.46
N ASP A 297 -9.23 -4.47 2.65
CA ASP A 297 -10.50 -4.44 1.93
C ASP A 297 -11.70 -4.45 2.89
N LEU A 298 -11.71 -5.34 3.90
CA LEU A 298 -12.78 -5.40 4.89
C LEU A 298 -12.84 -4.14 5.77
N THR A 299 -11.67 -3.61 6.14
CA THR A 299 -11.57 -2.36 6.92
C THR A 299 -12.16 -1.19 6.14
N LEU A 300 -11.85 -1.08 4.85
CA LEU A 300 -12.41 -0.05 3.97
C LEU A 300 -13.93 -0.18 3.80
N GLN A 301 -14.46 -1.40 3.62
CA GLN A 301 -15.90 -1.63 3.55
C GLN A 301 -16.62 -1.11 4.81
N LYS A 302 -16.07 -1.39 5.99
CA LYS A 302 -16.59 -0.89 7.27
C LYS A 302 -16.51 0.63 7.38
N ILE A 303 -15.39 1.23 6.98
CA ILE A 303 -15.17 2.68 7.01
C ILE A 303 -16.16 3.42 6.10
N GLN A 304 -16.43 2.86 4.92
CA GLN A 304 -17.32 3.44 3.91
C GLN A 304 -18.79 3.11 4.14
N GLU A 305 -19.11 2.39 5.23
CA GLU A 305 -20.47 1.94 5.57
C GLU A 305 -21.11 1.10 4.45
N VAL A 306 -20.28 0.47 3.62
CA VAL A 306 -20.73 -0.46 2.58
C VAL A 306 -21.14 -1.74 3.30
N LYS A 307 -22.44 -2.07 3.26
CA LYS A 307 -22.91 -3.38 3.74
C LYS A 307 -22.10 -4.46 3.01
N PRO A 308 -21.51 -5.43 3.72
CA PRO A 308 -20.77 -6.50 3.06
C PRO A 308 -21.72 -7.18 2.07
N ASP A 309 -21.34 -7.24 0.80
CA ASP A 309 -22.04 -8.07 -0.17
C ASP A 309 -22.03 -9.50 0.39
N SER A 310 -23.22 -10.04 0.64
CA SER A 310 -23.44 -11.37 1.20
C SER A 310 -22.85 -12.51 0.36
N ALA A 311 -22.25 -12.20 -0.80
CA ALA A 311 -21.60 -13.13 -1.73
C ALA A 311 -20.09 -13.30 -1.50
N ARG A 312 -19.45 -12.60 -0.54
CA ARG A 312 -18.02 -12.78 -0.22
C ARG A 312 -17.76 -13.47 1.12
N THR A 313 -18.80 -14.00 1.75
CA THR A 313 -18.63 -15.02 2.79
C THR A 313 -17.88 -16.17 2.13
N ILE A 314 -16.68 -16.43 2.63
CA ILE A 314 -15.81 -17.54 2.30
C ILE A 314 -16.69 -18.77 2.06
N HIS A 315 -16.69 -19.32 0.84
CA HIS A 315 -17.16 -20.67 0.58
C HIS A 315 -16.17 -21.63 1.28
N GLU A 316 -16.26 -21.69 2.61
CA GLU A 316 -15.99 -22.90 3.37
C GLU A 316 -17.19 -23.80 3.11
N ASN A 317 -16.93 -24.92 2.44
CA ASN A 317 -17.79 -26.08 2.21
C ASN A 317 -19.23 -25.97 2.76
N LYS A 318 -20.17 -25.70 1.86
CA LYS A 318 -21.54 -26.22 1.97
C LYS A 318 -21.81 -27.06 0.74
N THR A 319 -21.45 -28.34 0.84
CA THR A 319 -22.25 -29.41 0.23
C THR A 319 -23.59 -29.44 0.95
N ASP A 320 -24.64 -29.52 0.16
CA ASP A 320 -26.02 -29.71 0.58
C ASP A 320 -26.15 -30.85 1.59
N SER A 321 -26.85 -30.61 2.68
CA SER A 321 -28.23 -31.09 2.83
C SER A 321 -28.71 -30.86 4.27
N ASP A 322 -30.03 -30.70 4.38
CA ASP A 322 -30.79 -30.63 5.60
C ASP A 322 -30.39 -31.72 6.61
N SER A 323 -30.25 -31.31 7.87
CA SER A 323 -30.16 -32.20 9.01
C SER A 323 -31.57 -32.61 9.43
N ASP A 324 -31.95 -33.83 9.08
CA ASP A 324 -32.74 -34.68 9.97
C ASP A 324 -32.08 -36.07 9.99
N GLU A 325 -31.53 -36.38 11.17
CA GLU A 325 -31.35 -37.69 11.78
C GLU A 325 -30.58 -38.85 11.09
N LEU A 326 -29.90 -39.57 12.00
CA LEU A 326 -29.54 -40.99 12.01
C LEU A 326 -28.15 -41.43 11.54
N ASP A 327 -27.37 -41.79 12.57
CA ASP A 327 -26.39 -42.87 12.68
C ASP A 327 -26.24 -43.79 11.46
N THR A 328 -25.00 -44.01 11.01
CA THR A 328 -24.28 -45.29 11.20
C THR A 328 -22.92 -45.28 10.49
N GLU A 329 -21.94 -45.86 11.19
CA GLU A 329 -20.78 -46.63 10.69
C GLU A 329 -19.71 -45.91 9.83
N LEU A 330 -18.49 -45.71 10.36
CA LEU A 330 -17.35 -46.63 10.20
C LEU A 330 -17.02 -46.85 8.70
N LEU A 331 -15.89 -46.37 8.17
CA LEU A 331 -14.61 -47.05 8.31
C LEU A 331 -13.45 -46.19 7.78
N VAL A 332 -12.36 -46.23 8.55
CA VAL A 332 -11.00 -46.12 8.06
C VAL A 332 -10.77 -47.23 7.03
N ASP A 333 -10.19 -46.92 5.87
CA ASP A 333 -9.28 -47.86 5.20
C ASP A 333 -8.28 -47.12 4.29
N THR A 334 -7.03 -47.23 4.71
CA THR A 334 -5.83 -47.29 3.87
C THR A 334 -6.00 -48.30 2.73
N GLU A 335 -5.52 -48.00 1.51
CA GLU A 335 -4.56 -48.86 0.79
C GLU A 335 -4.15 -48.30 -0.59
N PHE A 336 -2.83 -48.34 -0.77
CA PHE A 336 -2.12 -48.35 -2.05
C PHE A 336 -2.25 -49.75 -2.67
N HIS A 337 -2.63 -49.89 -3.96
CA HIS A 337 -1.88 -50.68 -4.95
C HIS A 337 -2.46 -50.64 -6.38
N ASN A 338 -1.52 -50.48 -7.32
CA ASN A 338 -1.39 -51.07 -8.66
C ASN A 338 -2.64 -51.30 -9.52
N MET A 339 -2.63 -50.72 -10.73
CA MET A 339 -2.76 -51.54 -11.93
C MET A 339 -1.86 -51.06 -13.07
N ASP A 340 -1.27 -52.07 -13.69
CA ASP A 340 -0.25 -52.11 -14.70
C ASP A 340 -0.72 -51.70 -16.11
N THR A 341 0.29 -51.28 -16.87
CA THR A 341 0.48 -51.40 -18.33
C THR A 341 -0.65 -51.97 -19.19
N LYS A 342 -0.99 -51.21 -20.24
CA LYS A 342 -1.11 -51.78 -21.60
C LYS A 342 -0.36 -50.92 -22.62
N VAL A 343 0.66 -51.56 -23.18
CA VAL A 343 1.35 -51.23 -24.43
C VAL A 343 0.35 -51.29 -25.59
N TYR A 344 0.34 -50.28 -26.46
CA TYR A 344 0.14 -50.50 -27.90
C TYR A 344 1.03 -49.54 -28.70
N LYS A 345 1.53 -50.13 -29.79
CA LYS A 345 2.59 -49.68 -30.69
C LYS A 345 2.26 -48.38 -31.43
N THR A 346 3.34 -47.68 -31.75
CA THR A 346 3.52 -46.82 -32.93
C THR A 346 2.83 -47.36 -34.18
N ASP A 347 2.25 -46.46 -34.96
CA ASP A 347 2.58 -46.33 -36.39
C ASP A 347 2.53 -44.85 -36.78
N ALA A 348 3.54 -44.46 -37.54
CA ALA A 348 3.66 -43.18 -38.22
C ALA A 348 2.85 -43.22 -39.53
N ASP A 349 2.68 -42.01 -40.09
CA ASP A 349 2.24 -41.69 -41.45
C ASP A 349 0.73 -41.76 -41.75
N PHE A 350 0.10 -40.60 -41.97
CA PHE A 350 -0.11 -40.08 -43.33
C PHE A 350 -0.78 -38.69 -43.32
N LEU A 351 -0.21 -37.83 -44.19
CA LEU A 351 -0.74 -36.60 -44.80
C LEU A 351 -2.28 -36.46 -44.85
N PHE A 352 -2.83 -35.37 -44.31
CA PHE A 352 -3.30 -34.16 -45.02
C PHE A 352 -3.89 -33.15 -44.02
#